data_AF-A0A934DW39-F1
#
_entry.id   AF-A0A934DW39-F1
#
_cell.length_a   1.000
_cell.length_b   1.000
_cell.length_c   1.000
_cell.angle_alpha   90.00
_cell.angle_beta   90.00
_cell.angle_gamma   90.00
#
_symmetry.space_group_name_H-M   'P 1'
#
loop_
_entity.id
_entity.type
_entity.pdbx_description
1 polymer ?
#
loop_
_entity_poly.entity_id
_entity_poly.type
_entity_poly.pdbx_seq_one_letter_code
_entity_poly.pdbx_strand_id
1 'polypeptide(L)'
;MSEVAAGAAIAQALDEAARALEADDALAAQVAMARVREACREVERGKAQLPPVTLKALQEVYARCVAAAARLSGSIGEELQQMGTSRKAADAYRGQNGR
;
A
#
# COMPACT_ATOMS: atom_id res chain seq x y z
N MET A 1 6.95 -16.02 23.18
CA MET A 1 7.45 -15.31 21.98
C MET A 1 8.31 -14.16 22.48
N SER A 2 9.56 -14.00 22.00
CA SER A 2 10.43 -12.89 22.41
C SER A 2 10.01 -11.59 21.70
N GLU A 3 10.15 -10.42 22.34
CA GLU A 3 9.84 -9.09 21.79
C GLU A 3 10.57 -8.83 20.45
N VAL A 4 11.75 -9.43 20.28
CA VAL A 4 12.54 -9.38 19.04
C VAL A 4 11.87 -10.16 17.90
N ALA A 5 11.27 -11.31 18.20
CA ALA A 5 10.59 -12.14 17.20
C ALA A 5 9.29 -11.46 16.70
N ALA A 6 8.58 -10.79 17.60
CA ALA A 6 7.40 -10.03 17.25
C ALA A 6 7.72 -8.82 16.36
N GLY A 7 8.77 -8.07 16.69
CA GLY A 7 9.27 -6.98 15.86
C GLY A 7 9.69 -7.43 14.46
N ALA A 8 10.38 -8.57 14.36
CA ALA A 8 10.80 -9.14 13.08
C ALA A 8 9.61 -9.57 12.20
N ALA A 9 8.57 -10.17 12.80
CA ALA A 9 7.37 -10.58 12.07
C ALA A 9 6.61 -9.38 11.47
N ILE A 10 6.46 -8.29 12.23
CA ILE A 10 5.82 -7.06 11.74
C ILE A 10 6.67 -6.42 10.64
N ALA A 11 7.99 -6.33 10.82
CA ALA A 11 8.89 -5.76 9.82
C ALA A 11 8.87 -6.55 8.50
N GLN A 12 8.85 -7.88 8.57
CA GLN A 12 8.74 -8.74 7.40
C GLN A 12 7.42 -8.52 6.66
N ALA A 13 6.28 -8.50 7.38
CA ALA A 13 4.97 -8.29 6.75
C ALA A 13 4.85 -6.88 6.13
N LEU A 14 5.49 -5.86 6.72
CA LEU A 14 5.56 -4.52 6.14
C LEU A 14 6.45 -4.47 4.89
N ASP A 15 7.57 -5.19 4.85
CA ASP A 15 8.42 -5.26 3.64
C ASP A 15 7.70 -6.00 2.51
N GLU A 16 6.98 -7.09 2.81
CA GLU A 16 6.11 -7.78 1.84
C GLU A 16 5.04 -6.84 1.27
N ALA A 17 4.42 -6.02 2.12
CA ALA A 17 3.42 -5.06 1.68
C ALA A 17 4.03 -3.95 0.82
N ALA A 18 5.22 -3.44 1.17
CA ALA A 18 5.93 -2.45 0.39
C ALA A 18 6.28 -2.98 -1.00
N ARG A 19 6.81 -4.21 -1.10
CA ARG A 19 7.13 -4.84 -2.39
C ARG A 19 5.90 -5.07 -3.26
N ALA A 20 4.79 -5.49 -2.66
CA ALA A 20 3.54 -5.68 -3.39
C ALA A 20 3.00 -4.35 -3.94
N LEU A 21 3.07 -3.26 -3.16
CA LEU A 21 2.71 -1.92 -3.63
C LEU A 21 3.67 -1.41 -4.71
N GLU A 22 4.96 -1.68 -4.60
CA GLU A 22 5.97 -1.33 -5.62
C GLU A 22 5.79 -2.14 -6.92
N ALA A 23 5.17 -3.31 -6.86
CA ALA A 23 4.85 -4.16 -8.00
C ALA A 23 3.41 -3.95 -8.56
N ASP A 24 2.70 -2.94 -8.07
CA ASP A 24 1.30 -2.63 -8.40
C ASP A 24 0.32 -3.79 -8.12
N ASP A 25 0.68 -4.72 -7.23
CA ASP A 25 -0.17 -5.82 -6.80
C ASP A 25 -0.98 -5.42 -5.55
N ALA A 26 -2.13 -4.80 -5.80
CA ALA A 26 -3.03 -4.35 -4.75
C ALA A 26 -3.57 -5.50 -3.88
N LEU A 27 -3.71 -6.71 -4.43
CA LEU A 27 -4.24 -7.86 -3.68
C LEU A 27 -3.17 -8.40 -2.72
N ALA A 28 -1.94 -8.60 -3.21
CA ALA A 28 -0.82 -9.01 -2.37
C ALA A 28 -0.53 -7.96 -1.28
N ALA A 29 -0.63 -6.67 -1.61
CA ALA A 29 -0.48 -5.59 -0.65
C ALA A 29 -1.54 -5.66 0.46
N GLN A 30 -2.81 -5.92 0.13
CA GLN A 30 -3.87 -6.07 1.13
C GLN A 30 -3.65 -7.28 2.04
N VAL A 31 -3.22 -8.42 1.47
CA VAL A 31 -2.92 -9.64 2.24
C VAL A 31 -1.77 -9.38 3.21
N ALA A 32 -0.67 -8.77 2.74
CA ALA A 32 0.46 -8.44 3.58
C ALA A 32 0.08 -7.44 4.69
N MET A 33 -0.70 -6.40 4.38
CA MET A 33 -1.21 -5.46 5.37
C MET A 33 -2.16 -6.10 6.40
N ALA A 34 -2.90 -7.14 6.03
CA ALA A 34 -3.71 -7.92 6.98
C ALA A 34 -2.82 -8.67 7.98
N ARG A 35 -1.71 -9.26 7.52
CA ARG A 35 -0.71 -9.91 8.38
C ARG A 35 -0.04 -8.93 9.33
N VAL A 36 0.28 -7.71 8.87
CA VAL A 36 0.80 -6.63 9.73
C VAL A 36 -0.17 -6.35 10.88
N ARG A 37 -1.47 -6.18 10.58
CA ARG A 37 -2.49 -5.92 11.61
C ARG A 37 -2.63 -7.07 12.60
N GLU A 38 -2.55 -8.31 12.13
CA GLU A 38 -2.60 -9.49 12.99
C GLU A 38 -1.39 -9.55 13.93
N ALA A 39 -0.17 -9.38 13.40
CA ALA A 39 1.05 -9.33 14.19
C ALA A 39 1.01 -8.21 15.25
N CYS A 40 0.54 -7.00 14.90
CA CYS A 40 0.35 -5.91 15.86
C CYS A 40 -0.63 -6.30 16.99
N ARG A 41 -1.76 -6.93 16.66
CA ARG A 41 -2.73 -7.38 17.67
C ARG A 41 -2.14 -8.43 18.61
N GLU A 42 -1.28 -9.31 18.11
CA GLU A 42 -0.59 -10.29 18.95
C GLU A 42 0.37 -9.63 19.93
N VAL A 43 1.10 -8.60 19.50
CA VAL A 43 1.96 -7.80 20.38
C VAL A 43 1.14 -7.09 21.47
N GLU A 44 0.04 -6.46 21.09
CA GLU A 44 -0.86 -5.77 22.02
C GLU A 44 -1.47 -6.73 23.04
N ARG A 45 -1.94 -7.92 22.61
CA ARG A 45 -2.47 -8.96 23.50
C ARG A 45 -1.42 -9.52 24.44
N GLY A 46 -0.18 -9.65 23.97
CA GLY A 46 0.96 -10.11 24.76
C GLY A 46 1.46 -9.09 25.77
N LYS A 47 0.97 -7.84 25.75
CA LYS A 47 1.53 -6.69 26.49
C LYS A 47 3.03 -6.49 26.23
N ALA A 48 3.53 -7.00 25.10
CA ALA A 48 4.93 -6.88 24.74
C ALA A 48 5.20 -5.44 24.31
N GLN A 49 6.14 -4.78 24.97
CA GLN A 49 6.57 -3.45 24.54
C GLN A 49 7.67 -3.61 23.51
N LEU A 50 7.41 -3.16 22.29
CA LEU A 50 8.44 -3.15 21.26
C LEU A 50 9.56 -2.17 21.66
N PRO A 51 10.84 -2.55 21.54
CA PRO A 51 11.94 -1.64 21.77
C PRO A 51 11.82 -0.39 20.88
N PRO A 52 12.24 0.80 21.35
CA PRO A 52 12.18 2.04 20.57
C PRO A 52 12.88 1.94 19.21
N VAL A 53 13.98 1.19 19.12
CA VAL A 53 14.69 0.94 17.85
C VAL A 53 13.83 0.17 16.85
N THR A 54 13.08 -0.82 17.32
CA THR A 54 12.15 -1.61 16.50
C THR A 54 10.99 -0.74 16.03
N LEU A 55 10.42 0.09 16.92
CA LEU A 55 9.36 1.03 16.54
C LEU A 55 9.82 2.00 15.45
N LYS A 56 11.03 2.54 15.55
CA LYS A 56 11.59 3.44 14.53
C LYS A 56 11.74 2.74 13.18
N ALA A 57 12.30 1.53 13.16
CA ALA A 57 12.42 0.74 11.93
C ALA A 57 11.05 0.45 11.30
N LEU A 58 10.04 0.12 12.11
CA LEU A 58 8.67 -0.09 11.63
C LEU A 58 8.05 1.18 11.04
N GLN A 59 8.30 2.35 11.65
CA GLN A 59 7.85 3.64 11.11
C GLN A 59 8.46 3.96 9.75
N GLU A 60 9.74 3.65 9.55
CA GLU A 60 10.42 3.86 8.26
C GLU A 60 9.82 2.98 7.15
N VAL A 61 9.54 1.70 7.43
CA VAL A 61 8.90 0.80 6.45
C VAL A 61 7.44 1.21 6.19
N TYR A 62 6.71 1.65 7.22
CA TYR A 62 5.36 2.18 7.06
C TYR A 62 5.34 3.42 6.15
N ALA A 63 6.28 4.35 6.33
CA ALA A 63 6.40 5.52 5.47
C ALA A 63 6.63 5.15 4.00
N ARG A 64 7.45 4.12 3.73
CA ARG A 64 7.64 3.57 2.38
C ARG A 64 6.33 3.04 1.79
N CYS A 65 5.56 2.29 2.58
CA CYS A 65 4.25 1.77 2.14
C CYS A 65 3.27 2.90 1.81
N VAL A 66 3.20 3.93 2.65
CA VAL A 66 2.34 5.11 2.39
C VAL A 66 2.74 5.82 1.11
N ALA A 67 4.04 6.03 0.89
CA ALA A 67 4.55 6.66 -0.33
C ALA A 67 4.29 5.82 -1.60
N ALA A 68 4.34 4.49 -1.50
CA ALA A 68 4.01 3.59 -2.61
C ALA A 68 2.50 3.62 -2.92
N ALA A 69 1.65 3.55 -1.89
CA ALA A 69 0.20 3.63 -2.05
C ALA A 69 -0.28 4.97 -2.61
N ALA A 70 0.35 6.08 -2.22
CA ALA A 70 0.05 7.41 -2.75
C ALA A 70 0.39 7.51 -4.25
N ARG A 71 1.53 6.94 -4.66
CA ARG A 71 1.93 6.88 -6.08
C ARG A 71 0.96 6.06 -6.91
N LEU A 72 0.57 4.87 -6.44
CA LEU A 72 -0.42 4.03 -7.11
C LEU A 72 -1.77 4.75 -7.27
N SER A 73 -2.22 5.42 -6.21
CA SER A 73 -3.48 6.18 -6.25
C SER A 73 -3.43 7.36 -7.21
N GLY A 74 -2.28 8.05 -7.28
CA GLY A 74 -2.03 9.11 -8.25
C GLY A 74 -2.07 8.60 -9.70
N SER A 75 -1.37 7.49 -9.98
CA SER A 75 -1.34 6.87 -11.31
C SER A 75 -2.73 6.45 -11.78
N ILE A 76 -3.52 5.80 -10.92
CA ILE A 76 -4.90 5.42 -11.24
C ILE A 76 -5.76 6.66 -11.52
N GLY A 77 -5.59 7.73 -10.73
CA GLY A 77 -6.29 9.00 -10.96
C GLY A 77 -5.96 9.62 -12.31
N GLU A 78 -4.68 9.64 -12.68
CA GLU A 78 -4.20 10.13 -13.97
C GLU A 78 -4.73 9.31 -15.14
N GLU A 79 -4.71 7.98 -15.05
CA GLU A 79 -5.26 7.09 -16.08
C GLU A 79 -6.77 7.27 -16.25
N LEU A 80 -7.53 7.38 -15.16
CA LEU A 80 -8.98 7.64 -15.22
C LEU A 80 -9.28 8.99 -15.86
N GLN A 81 -8.48 10.02 -15.56
CA GLN A 81 -8.60 11.33 -16.16
C GLN A 81 -8.29 11.28 -17.67
N GLN A 82 -7.22 10.59 -18.07
CA GLN A 82 -6.85 10.39 -19.47
C GLN A 82 -7.91 9.61 -20.26
N MET A 83 -8.48 8.56 -19.68
CA MET A 83 -9.59 7.82 -20.28
C MET A 83 -10.84 8.69 -20.42
N GLY A 84 -11.14 9.52 -19.42
CA GLY A 84 -12.23 10.48 -19.46
C GLY A 84 -12.06 11.54 -20.56
N THR A 85 -10.86 12.08 -20.73
CA THR A 85 -10.55 13.04 -21.81
C THR A 85 -10.55 12.39 -23.18
N SER A 86 -10.04 11.16 -23.30
CA SER A 86 -10.04 10.40 -24.55
C SER A 86 -11.45 10.07 -25.01
N ARG A 87 -12.33 9.69 -24.08
CA ARG A 87 -13.76 9.47 -24.34
C ARG A 87 -14.45 10.74 -24.83
N LYS A 88 -14.22 11.88 -24.15
CA LYS A 88 -14.78 13.19 -24.57
C LYS A 88 -14.30 13.60 -25.96
N ALA A 89 -13.02 13.36 -26.27
CA ALA A 89 -12.46 13.64 -27.60
C ALA A 89 -13.10 12.75 -28.67
N ALA A 90 -13.25 11.44 -28.40
CA ALA A 90 -13.89 10.50 -29.31
C ALA A 90 -15.37 10.86 -29.58
N ASP A 91 -16.12 11.25 -28.54
CA ASP A 91 -17.51 11.68 -28.67
C ASP A 91 -17.63 12.98 -29.48
N ALA A 92 -16.71 13.94 -29.29
CA ALA A 92 -16.66 15.18 -30.07
C ALA A 92 -16.36 14.93 -31.56
N TYR A 93 -15.42 14.02 -31.87
CA TYR A 93 -15.13 13.62 -33.25
C TYR A 93 -16.31 12.89 -33.91
N ARG A 94 -16.99 12.01 -33.18
CA ARG A 94 -18.18 11.30 -33.69
C ARG A 94 -19.36 12.25 -33.93
N GLY A 95 -19.54 13.28 -33.10
CA GLY A 95 -20.56 14.30 -33.28
C GLY A 95 -20.29 15.29 -34.43
N GLN A 96 -19.02 15.48 -34.82
CA GLN A 96 -18.63 16.36 -35.95
C GLN A 96 -18.65 15.65 -37.31
N ASN A 97 -18.31 14.35 -37.37
CA ASN A 97 -18.27 13.57 -38.62
C ASN A 97 -19.58 12.80 -38.93
N GLY A 98 -20.60 12.92 -38.07
CA GLY A 98 -21.91 12.28 -38.24
C GLY A 98 -23.02 13.22 -38.73
N ARG A 99 -22.68 14.41 -39.24
CA ARG A 99 -23.60 15.36 -39.85
C ARG A 99 -23.40 15.46 -41.35
#